data_AF-A0ABD1TSU7-F1
#
_entry.id   AF-A0ABD1TSU7-F1
#
_cell.length_a   1.000
_cell.length_b   1.000
_cell.length_c   1.000
_cell.angle_alpha   90.00
_cell.angle_beta   90.00
_cell.angle_gamma   90.00
#
_symmetry.space_group_name_H-M   'P 1'
#
loop_
_entity.id
_entity.type
_entity.pdbx_description
1 polymer ?
#
loop_
_entity_poly.entity_id
_entity_poly.type
_entity_poly.pdbx_seq_one_letter_code
_entity_poly.pdbx_strand_id
1 'polypeptide(L)'
;MRPNLQIEDANNGKSEHANGSGADQMVMASSGMTKEELKDILIPAVQQVMRPIVENLIQEVVIPAVQQVVREEISLAPEKFSACHNCEKFCYRNSNETTASRTRGSELKFLDEVSDSVLTGKEIKGKGGNHIKVALVDNVTGRPVDSGSEASAKVEIFLEVGQDNNADSIGRENDKTKPHFPKPVHVSLKQGIGFLSNVKLGHGSRWIRSCKCRLGARFVGKFDGSSVKEAWTESFKVLDSRSEWNKKHHPPSLDDDVWRLDNIGKGGVPCNRLHKENVTKVKDFLFLLSIDPQRLQKIVGAGDKNWNAQ
;
A
#
# COMPACT_ATOMS: atom_id res chain seq x y z
N MET A 1 -43.68 -37.31 -68.56
CA MET A 1 -42.41 -37.44 -67.80
C MET A 1 -41.57 -38.57 -68.39
N ARG A 2 -40.68 -38.18 -69.30
CA ARG A 2 -39.43 -38.80 -69.79
C ARG A 2 -38.61 -37.57 -70.26
N PRO A 3 -37.26 -37.54 -70.26
CA PRO A 3 -36.35 -38.63 -70.60
C PRO A 3 -35.07 -38.59 -69.69
N ASN A 4 -33.87 -39.13 -69.92
CA ASN A 4 -33.18 -39.65 -71.10
C ASN A 4 -31.97 -40.51 -70.65
N LEU A 5 -31.65 -41.54 -71.44
CA LEU A 5 -30.33 -42.18 -71.50
C LEU A 5 -29.32 -41.21 -72.14
N GLN A 6 -28.03 -41.32 -71.78
CA GLN A 6 -26.96 -41.61 -72.74
C GLN A 6 -25.65 -42.00 -72.05
N ILE A 7 -24.99 -42.95 -72.72
CA ILE A 7 -23.73 -43.64 -72.45
C ILE A 7 -22.65 -42.89 -73.23
N GLU A 8 -21.40 -42.84 -72.76
CA GLU A 8 -20.24 -42.94 -73.66
C GLU A 8 -18.94 -43.33 -72.95
N ASP A 9 -18.09 -43.99 -73.74
CA ASP A 9 -16.99 -44.88 -73.42
C ASP A 9 -15.61 -44.21 -73.33
N ALA A 10 -14.69 -44.98 -72.72
CA ALA A 10 -13.29 -45.22 -73.11
C ALA A 10 -12.25 -44.08 -73.29
N ASN A 11 -11.05 -44.44 -72.81
CA ASN A 11 -9.75 -44.45 -73.52
C ASN A 11 -8.63 -43.55 -72.97
N ASN A 12 -7.71 -44.22 -72.26
CA ASN A 12 -6.27 -44.34 -72.52
C ASN A 12 -5.50 -43.19 -73.21
N GLY A 13 -4.40 -42.75 -72.56
CA GLY A 13 -3.15 -42.45 -73.28
C GLY A 13 -2.38 -41.17 -72.89
N LYS A 14 -1.09 -41.39 -72.57
CA LYS A 14 0.08 -40.48 -72.68
C LYS A 14 0.25 -39.38 -71.63
N SER A 15 1.30 -39.49 -70.78
CA SER A 15 2.68 -38.98 -70.96
C SER A 15 2.70 -37.44 -70.87
N GLU A 16 3.52 -36.75 -70.09
CA GLU A 16 4.97 -36.85 -69.88
C GLU A 16 5.38 -35.71 -68.94
N HIS A 17 6.48 -35.88 -68.18
CA HIS A 17 7.36 -34.82 -67.61
C HIS A 17 6.78 -33.83 -66.56
N ALA A 18 7.49 -33.38 -65.51
CA ALA A 18 8.81 -33.66 -64.96
C ALA A 18 8.90 -33.05 -63.54
N ASN A 19 9.72 -33.68 -62.69
CA ASN A 19 10.63 -33.15 -61.67
C ASN A 19 10.22 -31.99 -60.73
N GLY A 20 10.41 -32.26 -59.43
CA GLY A 20 10.68 -31.23 -58.42
C GLY A 20 10.52 -31.80 -57.01
N SER A 21 11.51 -32.53 -56.49
CA SER A 21 12.55 -31.97 -55.61
C SER A 21 12.16 -31.94 -54.12
N GLY A 22 12.44 -33.05 -53.43
CA GLY A 22 13.23 -33.08 -52.19
C GLY A 22 12.75 -32.35 -50.92
N ALA A 23 11.66 -31.58 -50.93
CA ALA A 23 11.22 -30.82 -49.77
C ALA A 23 10.26 -31.60 -48.84
N ASP A 24 9.63 -32.67 -49.34
CA ASP A 24 8.57 -33.38 -48.61
C ASP A 24 9.08 -34.52 -47.71
N GLN A 25 10.39 -34.60 -47.44
CA GLN A 25 10.94 -35.55 -46.46
C GLN A 25 11.31 -34.95 -45.11
N MET A 26 11.09 -33.64 -44.88
CA MET A 26 11.43 -33.00 -43.60
C MET A 26 10.22 -32.52 -42.78
N VAL A 27 9.03 -33.06 -43.04
CA VAL A 27 7.81 -32.74 -42.27
C VAL A 27 7.28 -33.95 -41.48
N MET A 28 7.90 -35.12 -41.61
CA MET A 28 7.50 -36.34 -40.92
C MET A 28 8.35 -36.63 -39.67
N ALA A 29 8.39 -35.70 -38.71
CA ALA A 29 8.86 -36.00 -37.35
C ALA A 29 8.40 -34.94 -36.33
N SER A 30 7.10 -34.75 -36.16
CA SER A 30 6.58 -33.95 -35.04
C SER A 30 5.14 -34.35 -34.70
N SER A 31 4.96 -35.62 -34.36
CA SER A 31 3.72 -36.11 -33.74
C SER A 31 4.06 -36.75 -32.40
N GLY A 32 3.44 -36.24 -31.33
CA GLY A 32 3.30 -36.98 -30.07
C GLY A 32 4.10 -36.51 -28.85
N MET A 33 4.62 -35.29 -28.80
CA MET A 33 5.32 -34.82 -27.59
C MET A 33 4.29 -34.46 -26.49
N THR A 34 4.35 -35.14 -25.35
CA THR A 34 3.50 -34.85 -24.19
C THR A 34 3.88 -33.50 -23.57
N LYS A 35 2.97 -32.89 -22.81
CA LYS A 35 3.19 -31.59 -22.15
C LYS A 35 4.37 -31.65 -21.17
N GLU A 36 4.63 -32.81 -20.61
CA GLU A 36 5.70 -33.11 -19.67
C GLU A 36 7.06 -33.17 -20.38
N GLU A 37 7.15 -33.87 -21.52
CA GLU A 37 8.35 -33.88 -22.36
C GLU A 37 8.66 -32.48 -22.93
N LEU A 38 7.62 -31.71 -23.28
CA LEU A 38 7.80 -30.34 -23.74
C LEU A 38 8.35 -29.44 -22.62
N LYS A 39 7.89 -29.58 -21.37
CA LYS A 39 8.42 -28.85 -20.22
C LYS A 39 9.88 -29.21 -19.95
N ASP A 40 10.22 -30.49 -20.03
CA ASP A 40 11.58 -30.99 -19.79
C ASP A 40 12.58 -30.47 -20.83
N ILE A 41 12.12 -30.11 -22.02
CA ILE A 41 12.95 -29.46 -23.05
C ILE A 41 12.95 -27.94 -22.90
N LEU A 42 11.79 -27.31 -22.66
CA LEU A 42 11.68 -25.86 -22.63
C LEU A 42 12.33 -25.23 -21.39
N ILE A 43 12.15 -25.84 -20.21
CA ILE A 43 12.62 -25.24 -18.95
C ILE A 43 14.15 -25.12 -18.92
N PRO A 44 14.96 -26.14 -19.27
CA PRO A 44 16.41 -26.01 -19.32
C PRO A 44 16.87 -25.03 -20.40
N ALA A 45 16.20 -25.00 -21.55
CA ALA A 45 16.53 -24.08 -22.63
C ALA A 45 16.29 -22.62 -22.21
N VAL A 46 15.13 -22.33 -21.59
CA VAL A 46 14.84 -20.99 -21.05
C VAL A 46 15.78 -20.65 -19.91
N GLN A 47 16.10 -21.59 -19.02
CA GLN A 47 17.06 -21.35 -17.93
C GLN A 47 18.47 -21.08 -18.46
N GLN A 48 18.93 -21.75 -19.51
CA GLN A 48 20.24 -21.46 -20.13
C GLN A 48 20.30 -20.04 -20.70
N VAL A 49 19.22 -19.57 -21.32
CA VAL A 49 19.17 -18.22 -21.90
C VAL A 49 19.00 -17.15 -20.83
N MET A 50 18.13 -17.39 -19.85
CA MET A 50 17.77 -16.39 -18.84
C MET A 50 18.80 -16.26 -17.72
N ARG A 51 19.50 -17.35 -17.35
CA ARG A 51 20.50 -17.35 -16.27
C ARG A 51 21.59 -16.27 -16.46
N PRO A 52 22.33 -16.21 -17.58
CA PRO A 52 23.38 -15.20 -17.76
C PRO A 52 22.83 -13.77 -17.79
N ILE A 53 21.60 -13.57 -18.29
CA ILE A 53 20.94 -12.27 -18.31
C ILE A 53 20.63 -11.81 -16.88
N VAL A 54 20.05 -12.70 -16.06
CA VAL A 54 19.71 -12.39 -14.66
C VAL A 54 20.98 -12.20 -13.82
N GLU A 55 22.00 -13.05 -14.01
CA GLU A 55 23.28 -12.92 -13.32
C GLU A 55 23.97 -11.59 -13.66
N ASN A 56 23.99 -11.20 -14.94
CA ASN A 56 24.52 -9.89 -15.35
C ASN A 56 23.70 -8.73 -14.78
N LEU A 57 22.36 -8.80 -14.78
CA LEU A 57 21.52 -7.75 -14.18
C LEU A 57 21.78 -7.61 -12.68
N ILE A 58 21.99 -8.72 -11.97
CA ILE A 58 22.31 -8.69 -10.54
C ILE A 58 23.70 -8.07 -10.31
N GLN A 59 24.70 -8.45 -11.09
CA GLN A 59 26.07 -7.94 -10.94
C GLN A 59 26.24 -6.49 -11.35
N GLU A 60 25.62 -6.07 -12.46
CA GLU A 60 25.83 -4.74 -13.03
C GLU A 60 24.86 -3.69 -12.48
N VAL A 61 23.66 -4.08 -12.06
CA VAL A 61 22.62 -3.13 -11.64
C VAL A 61 22.33 -3.24 -10.16
N VAL A 62 22.03 -4.45 -9.68
CA VAL A 62 21.52 -4.62 -8.31
C VAL A 62 22.63 -4.45 -7.27
N ILE A 63 23.78 -5.11 -7.45
CA ILE A 63 24.89 -5.03 -6.48
C ILE A 63 25.42 -3.59 -6.36
N PRO A 64 25.70 -2.84 -7.45
CA PRO A 64 26.15 -1.46 -7.35
C PRO A 64 25.10 -0.54 -6.75
N ALA A 65 23.82 -0.68 -7.11
CA ALA A 65 22.75 0.13 -6.53
C ALA A 65 22.58 -0.13 -5.03
N VAL A 66 22.65 -1.38 -4.58
CA VAL A 66 22.60 -1.72 -3.15
C VAL A 66 23.83 -1.19 -2.43
N GLN A 67 25.02 -1.31 -3.00
CA GLN A 67 26.23 -0.72 -2.42
C GLN A 67 26.17 0.81 -2.36
N GLN A 68 25.55 1.46 -3.34
CA GLN A 68 25.32 2.90 -3.33
C GLN A 68 24.35 3.29 -2.22
N VAL A 69 23.21 2.61 -2.08
CA VAL A 69 22.24 2.86 -1.00
C VAL A 69 22.88 2.63 0.38
N VAL A 70 23.67 1.57 0.54
CA VAL A 70 24.39 1.30 1.79
C VAL A 70 25.44 2.38 2.08
N ARG A 71 26.18 2.85 1.06
CA ARG A 71 27.13 3.97 1.22
C ARG A 71 26.42 5.29 1.53
N GLU A 72 25.33 5.59 0.85
CA GLU A 72 24.50 6.78 1.09
C GLU A 72 23.94 6.77 2.51
N GLU A 73 23.35 5.66 2.97
CA GLU A 73 22.85 5.53 4.35
C GLU A 73 23.96 5.61 5.40
N ILE A 74 25.15 5.04 5.16
CA ILE A 74 26.30 5.17 6.07
C ILE A 74 26.87 6.61 6.05
N SER A 75 26.88 7.28 4.90
CA SER A 75 27.35 8.66 4.75
C SER A 75 26.39 9.71 5.31
N LEU A 76 25.10 9.39 5.40
CA LEU A 76 24.05 10.21 6.02
C LEU A 76 23.90 9.93 7.52
N ALA A 77 24.50 8.85 8.05
CA ALA A 77 24.50 8.56 9.48
C ALA A 77 25.11 9.68 10.36
N PRO A 78 26.16 10.42 9.95
CA PRO A 78 26.67 11.56 10.72
C PRO A 78 25.74 12.80 10.69
N GLU A 79 24.91 12.97 9.64
CA GLU A 79 23.95 14.09 9.55
C GLU A 79 22.64 13.80 10.30
N LYS A 80 22.20 12.54 10.33
CA LYS A 80 21.04 12.11 11.15
C LYS A 80 21.33 12.20 12.67
N PHE A 81 22.60 12.29 13.08
CA PHE A 81 23.00 12.54 14.47
C PHE A 81 23.27 14.02 14.79
N SER A 82 23.42 14.91 13.79
CA SER A 82 23.67 16.35 14.00
C SER A 82 22.46 17.25 13.75
N ALA A 83 21.41 16.75 13.10
CA ALA A 83 20.15 17.49 12.89
C ALA A 83 19.30 17.70 14.16
N CYS A 84 19.75 17.22 15.33
CA CYS A 84 19.12 17.50 16.62
C CYS A 84 19.56 18.85 17.26
N HIS A 85 20.21 19.75 16.50
CA HIS A 85 20.71 21.02 17.04
C HIS A 85 19.96 22.29 16.61
N ASN A 86 18.84 22.19 15.87
CA ASN A 86 18.06 23.39 15.50
C ASN A 86 16.56 23.23 15.82
N CYS A 87 16.24 23.04 17.10
CA CYS A 87 14.92 23.38 17.64
C CYS A 87 15.02 24.65 18.51
N GLU A 88 15.60 25.72 17.94
CA GLU A 88 15.28 27.07 18.37
C GLU A 88 14.19 27.62 17.46
N LYS A 89 13.17 28.24 18.08
CA LYS A 89 12.03 28.96 17.48
C LYS A 89 10.73 28.15 17.34
N PHE A 90 10.05 27.97 18.47
CA PHE A 90 8.65 28.40 18.59
C PHE A 90 8.45 28.98 19.99
N CYS A 91 8.67 30.30 20.11
CA CYS A 91 8.54 31.06 21.34
C CYS A 91 7.06 31.28 21.71
N TYR A 92 6.80 31.19 23.01
CA TYR A 92 6.02 32.14 23.82
C TYR A 92 4.77 32.80 23.22
N ARG A 93 3.63 32.59 23.89
CA ARG A 93 2.68 33.69 24.12
C ARG A 93 1.95 33.59 25.47
N ASN A 94 2.05 34.71 26.17
CA ASN A 94 1.34 35.25 27.34
C ASN A 94 1.70 34.84 28.78
N SER A 95 1.85 35.94 29.52
CA SER A 95 2.24 36.31 30.89
C SER A 95 1.37 35.66 31.99
N ASN A 96 1.76 35.59 33.28
CA ASN A 96 2.07 36.69 34.20
C ASN A 96 2.95 36.20 35.39
N GLU A 97 3.77 37.11 35.91
CA GLU A 97 4.28 37.27 37.29
C GLU A 97 4.33 36.07 38.26
N THR A 98 5.54 35.74 38.74
CA THR A 98 6.05 36.07 40.09
C THR A 98 7.19 35.10 40.42
N THR A 99 8.29 35.64 40.93
CA THR A 99 9.46 34.91 41.44
C THR A 99 9.05 33.80 42.42
N ALA A 100 9.11 32.55 41.96
CA ALA A 100 9.10 31.36 42.80
C ALA A 100 10.17 30.41 42.28
N SER A 101 10.96 29.85 43.20
CA SER A 101 11.96 28.78 43.04
C SER A 101 11.93 28.11 41.67
N ARG A 102 13.03 28.16 40.90
CA ARG A 102 13.20 27.43 39.62
C ARG A 102 13.00 25.92 39.87
N THR A 103 11.76 25.47 39.84
CA THR A 103 11.40 24.06 39.89
C THR A 103 12.07 23.41 38.69
N ARG A 104 12.89 22.39 38.94
CA ARG A 104 13.51 21.59 37.88
C ARG A 104 12.36 20.96 37.08
N GLY A 105 12.05 21.56 35.94
CA GLY A 105 10.93 21.12 35.11
C GLY A 105 11.38 19.97 34.22
N SER A 106 10.71 18.84 34.34
CA SER A 106 10.77 17.75 33.36
C SER A 106 9.51 17.79 32.51
N GLU A 107 9.59 17.36 31.25
CA GLU A 107 8.44 17.23 30.36
C GLU A 107 8.43 15.89 29.63
N LEU A 108 7.24 15.42 29.25
CA LEU A 108 7.11 14.26 28.40
C LEU A 108 7.40 14.65 26.93
N LYS A 109 8.09 13.78 26.21
CA LYS A 109 8.35 13.92 24.76
C LYS A 109 8.18 12.58 24.05
N PHE A 110 7.62 12.63 22.84
CA PHE A 110 7.75 11.53 21.90
C PHE A 110 9.13 11.63 21.24
N LEU A 111 9.93 10.57 21.29
CA LEU A 111 11.28 10.55 20.70
C LEU A 111 11.28 10.08 19.24
N ASP A 112 10.24 9.35 18.83
CA ASP A 112 10.09 8.83 17.49
C ASP A 112 8.86 9.44 16.83
N GLU A 113 8.98 9.77 15.54
CA GLU A 113 7.85 10.22 14.73
C GLU A 113 6.89 9.05 14.44
N VAL A 114 5.58 9.33 14.48
CA VAL A 114 4.55 8.38 14.04
C VAL A 114 4.64 8.19 12.53
N SER A 115 4.32 6.99 12.03
CA SER A 115 4.17 6.77 10.60
C SER A 115 3.18 7.76 9.96
N ASP A 116 3.48 8.28 8.78
CA ASP A 116 2.67 9.30 8.10
C ASP A 116 1.22 8.86 7.87
N SER A 117 1.02 7.54 7.73
CA SER A 117 -0.31 6.92 7.68
C SER A 117 -0.42 5.74 8.65
N VAL A 118 -1.53 5.71 9.38
CA VAL A 118 -1.88 4.68 10.36
C VAL A 118 -3.22 4.07 9.97
N LEU A 119 -3.31 2.75 9.97
CA LEU A 119 -4.54 2.03 9.64
C LEU A 119 -5.25 1.57 10.89
N THR A 120 -6.58 1.71 10.91
CA THR A 120 -7.40 1.19 11.99
C THR A 120 -7.25 -0.32 12.13
N GLY A 121 -7.32 -0.86 13.35
CA GLY A 121 -7.10 -2.28 13.62
C GLY A 121 -5.64 -2.77 13.46
N LYS A 122 -4.74 -1.96 12.90
CA LYS A 122 -3.29 -2.23 12.90
C LYS A 122 -2.61 -1.50 14.05
N GLU A 123 -1.43 -2.02 14.43
CA GLU A 123 -0.59 -1.39 15.45
C GLU A 123 -0.07 -0.04 14.95
N ILE A 124 -0.14 0.97 15.83
CA ILE A 124 0.46 2.27 15.58
C ILE A 124 1.97 2.12 15.73
N LYS A 125 2.70 2.42 14.66
CA LYS A 125 4.15 2.32 14.60
C LYS A 125 4.78 3.65 14.23
N GLY A 126 6.03 3.83 14.64
CA GLY A 126 6.85 4.94 14.22
C GLY A 126 7.34 4.78 12.78
N LYS A 127 7.93 5.84 12.23
CA LYS A 127 8.58 5.78 10.91
C LYS A 127 9.59 4.62 10.86
N GLY A 128 9.64 3.93 9.72
CA GLY A 128 10.45 2.72 9.54
C GLY A 128 9.91 1.47 10.25
N GLY A 129 8.71 1.51 10.84
CA GLY A 129 8.08 0.34 11.47
C GLY A 129 8.52 0.06 12.91
N ASN A 130 9.25 0.99 13.52
CA ASN A 130 9.75 0.89 14.89
C ASN A 130 8.65 1.17 15.94
N HIS A 131 8.91 0.80 17.19
CA HIS A 131 8.07 1.22 18.31
C HIS A 131 8.24 2.71 18.60
N ILE A 132 7.17 3.38 19.02
CA ILE A 132 7.21 4.79 19.40
C ILE A 132 7.62 4.89 20.87
N LYS A 133 8.65 5.67 21.18
CA LYS A 133 9.10 5.92 22.54
C LYS A 133 8.52 7.22 23.07
N VAL A 134 8.12 7.18 24.33
CA VAL A 134 7.80 8.36 25.14
C VAL A 134 8.86 8.45 26.23
N ALA A 135 9.48 9.62 26.37
CA ALA A 135 10.50 9.85 27.37
C ALA A 135 10.14 11.04 28.27
N LEU A 136 10.48 10.92 29.55
CA LEU A 136 10.60 12.06 30.45
C LEU A 136 11.95 12.72 30.20
N VAL A 137 11.95 14.00 29.86
CA VAL A 137 13.14 14.76 29.48
C VAL A 137 13.31 15.95 30.41
N ASP A 138 14.53 16.17 30.88
CA ASP A 138 14.88 17.35 31.67
C ASP A 138 14.95 18.58 30.74
N ASN A 139 14.21 19.65 31.07
CA ASN A 139 14.09 20.82 30.20
C ASN A 139 15.39 21.63 30.05
N VAL A 140 16.37 21.44 30.94
CA VAL A 140 17.65 22.14 30.92
C VAL A 140 18.67 21.38 30.08
N THR A 141 18.76 20.07 30.28
CA THR A 141 19.76 19.23 29.61
C THR A 141 19.27 18.64 28.29
N GLY A 142 17.95 18.57 28.08
CA GLY A 142 17.34 17.91 26.93
C GLY A 142 17.52 16.39 26.94
N ARG A 143 18.01 15.80 28.04
CA ARG A 143 18.28 14.36 28.15
C ARG A 143 17.18 13.63 28.91
N PRO A 144 16.98 12.33 28.63
CA PRO A 144 16.05 11.50 29.41
C PRO A 144 16.42 11.49 30.90
N VAL A 145 15.42 11.64 31.76
CA VAL A 145 15.55 11.54 33.21
C VAL A 145 15.47 10.07 33.61
N ASP A 146 16.57 9.50 34.10
CA ASP A 146 16.69 8.06 34.37
C ASP A 146 16.33 7.65 35.80
N SER A 147 16.10 8.61 36.69
CA SER A 147 15.97 8.40 38.13
C SER A 147 14.84 9.23 38.74
N GLY A 148 14.32 8.78 39.89
CA GLY A 148 13.18 9.38 40.57
C GLY A 148 11.85 8.68 40.30
N SER A 149 10.81 9.06 41.06
CA SER A 149 9.47 8.48 40.94
C SER A 149 8.84 8.74 39.56
N GLU A 150 9.10 9.92 38.99
CA GLU A 150 8.63 10.32 37.66
C GLU A 150 9.21 9.44 36.54
N ALA A 151 10.47 9.01 36.67
CA ALA A 151 11.14 8.14 35.69
C ALA A 151 10.56 6.71 35.62
N SER A 152 9.72 6.32 36.59
CA SER A 152 9.01 5.03 36.62
C SER A 152 7.49 5.19 36.58
N ALA A 153 7.01 6.39 36.27
CA ALA A 153 5.59 6.72 36.32
C ALA A 153 4.78 6.11 35.17
N LYS A 154 3.47 6.04 35.38
CA LYS A 154 2.50 5.63 34.37
C LYS A 154 2.04 6.84 33.56
N VAL A 155 2.02 6.70 32.25
CA VAL A 155 1.65 7.72 31.27
C VAL A 155 0.41 7.24 30.51
N GLU A 156 -0.63 8.08 30.44
CA GLU A 156 -1.79 7.87 29.59
C GLU A 156 -1.48 8.37 28.18
N ILE A 157 -1.87 7.57 27.19
CA ILE A 157 -1.79 7.92 25.78
C ILE A 157 -3.20 8.15 25.27
N PHE A 158 -3.41 9.30 24.65
CA PHE A 158 -4.72 9.71 24.14
C PHE A 158 -4.59 10.25 22.72
N LEU A 159 -5.73 10.40 22.04
CA LEU A 159 -5.80 10.74 20.62
C LEU A 159 -6.56 12.05 20.46
N GLU A 160 -5.94 13.02 19.80
CA GLU A 160 -6.61 14.20 19.25
C GLU A 160 -6.96 13.93 17.79
N VAL A 161 -8.23 14.18 17.43
CA VAL A 161 -8.73 13.99 16.07
C VAL A 161 -8.98 15.37 15.45
N GLY A 162 -8.16 15.74 14.47
CA GLY A 162 -8.31 16.97 13.72
C GLY A 162 -9.51 16.93 12.77
N GLN A 163 -10.05 18.10 12.46
CA GLN A 163 -11.04 18.25 11.39
C GLN A 163 -10.34 18.17 10.03
N ASP A 164 -10.81 17.26 9.17
CA ASP A 164 -10.31 17.16 7.80
C ASP A 164 -11.21 18.00 6.89
N ASN A 165 -10.71 19.16 6.46
CA ASN A 165 -11.40 20.08 5.54
C ASN A 165 -11.46 19.54 4.11
N ASN A 166 -10.66 18.53 3.76
CA ASN A 166 -10.74 17.89 2.45
C ASN A 166 -11.83 16.82 2.46
N ALA A 167 -13.06 17.31 2.36
CA ALA A 167 -14.19 16.50 2.01
C ALA A 167 -14.15 16.25 0.49
N ASP A 168 -13.50 15.15 0.08
CA ASP A 168 -14.02 14.38 -1.06
C ASP A 168 -15.35 13.74 -0.60
N SER A 169 -16.34 14.60 -0.40
CA SER A 169 -17.71 14.29 -0.01
C SER A 169 -18.52 14.03 -1.27
N ILE A 170 -18.31 12.85 -1.85
CA ILE A 170 -19.33 12.21 -2.70
C ILE A 170 -19.62 10.85 -2.08
N GLY A 171 -20.37 10.87 -0.97
CA GLY A 171 -20.90 9.66 -0.34
C GLY A 171 -20.92 9.67 1.19
N ARG A 172 -22.11 9.98 1.74
CA ARG A 172 -22.57 9.75 3.12
C ARG A 172 -21.60 10.13 4.23
N GLU A 173 -21.59 11.41 4.57
CA GLU A 173 -20.86 11.95 5.73
C GLU A 173 -21.40 11.43 7.08
N ASN A 174 -22.67 10.99 7.13
CA ASN A 174 -23.34 10.60 8.39
C ASN A 174 -23.03 9.17 8.89
N ASP A 175 -22.46 8.28 8.07
CA ASP A 175 -22.20 6.89 8.47
C ASP A 175 -20.78 6.63 8.98
N LYS A 176 -19.90 7.65 8.95
CA LYS A 176 -18.49 7.48 9.28
C LYS A 176 -18.19 7.81 10.75
N THR A 177 -17.53 6.90 11.45
CA THR A 177 -17.15 7.10 12.86
C THR A 177 -15.78 7.75 12.98
N LYS A 178 -15.56 8.55 14.04
CA LYS A 178 -14.22 9.07 14.37
C LYS A 178 -13.31 7.97 14.91
N PRO A 179 -12.00 8.01 14.61
CA PRO A 179 -11.05 7.08 15.21
C PRO A 179 -10.96 7.30 16.72
N HIS A 180 -10.76 6.23 17.46
CA HIS A 180 -10.63 6.23 18.92
C HIS A 180 -9.84 4.99 19.37
N PHE A 181 -9.36 5.00 20.61
CA PHE A 181 -8.83 3.81 21.25
C PHE A 181 -9.97 2.95 21.81
N PRO A 182 -10.03 1.63 21.54
CA PRO A 182 -11.06 0.75 22.08
C PRO A 182 -11.02 0.63 23.61
N LYS A 183 -9.84 0.85 24.20
CA LYS A 183 -9.58 0.79 25.64
C LYS A 183 -8.59 1.90 25.99
N PRO A 184 -8.64 2.46 27.20
CA PRO A 184 -7.63 3.42 27.67
C PRO A 184 -6.21 2.84 27.53
N VAL A 185 -5.32 3.63 26.92
CA VAL A 185 -3.94 3.21 26.64
C VAL A 185 -3.01 3.83 27.67
N HIS A 186 -2.17 3.00 28.26
CA HIS A 186 -1.20 3.44 29.23
C HIS A 186 0.16 2.79 28.98
N VAL A 187 1.22 3.55 29.19
CA VAL A 187 2.61 3.12 29.12
C VAL A 187 3.25 3.36 30.48
N SER A 188 4.09 2.43 30.94
CA SER A 188 4.90 2.64 32.16
C SER A 188 6.32 3.01 31.74
N LEU A 189 6.85 4.11 32.27
CA LEU A 189 8.23 4.49 32.06
C LEU A 189 9.15 3.55 32.82
N LYS A 190 10.32 3.26 32.25
CA LYS A 190 11.44 2.57 32.89
C LYS A 190 12.69 3.39 32.62
N GLN A 191 13.33 3.90 33.67
CA GLN A 191 14.46 4.84 33.54
C GLN A 191 14.10 6.01 32.62
N GLY A 192 12.89 6.55 32.79
CA GLY A 192 12.38 7.68 32.04
C GLY A 192 11.82 7.35 30.66
N ILE A 193 11.95 6.12 30.17
CA ILE A 193 11.56 5.75 28.80
C ILE A 193 10.46 4.70 28.82
N GLY A 194 9.39 4.95 28.07
CA GLY A 194 8.29 4.03 27.83
C GLY A 194 8.13 3.72 26.35
N PHE A 195 7.69 2.50 26.04
CA PHE A 195 7.45 2.06 24.67
C PHE A 195 5.97 1.89 24.41
N LEU A 196 5.50 2.46 23.31
CA LEU A 196 4.16 2.25 22.79
C LEU A 196 4.15 0.95 21.97
N SER A 197 3.67 -0.13 22.56
CA SER A 197 3.60 -1.44 21.92
C SER A 197 2.18 -1.99 21.93
N ASN A 198 1.77 -2.64 20.85
CA ASN A 198 0.46 -3.26 20.66
C ASN A 198 -0.73 -2.28 20.76
N VAL A 199 -0.49 -0.99 20.55
CA VAL A 199 -1.53 0.03 20.58
C VAL A 199 -2.20 0.13 19.22
N LYS A 200 -3.52 0.04 19.19
CA LYS A 200 -4.33 0.00 17.96
C LYS A 200 -5.51 0.94 18.07
N LEU A 201 -5.82 1.61 16.97
CA LEU A 201 -7.08 2.32 16.83
C LEU A 201 -8.22 1.33 16.57
N GLY A 202 -9.40 1.63 17.10
CA GLY A 202 -10.58 0.79 16.95
C GLY A 202 -10.94 0.56 15.49
N HIS A 203 -11.47 -0.63 15.23
CA HIS A 203 -11.96 -1.03 13.93
C HIS A 203 -13.32 -1.69 14.12
N GLY A 204 -14.37 -1.06 13.60
CA GLY A 204 -15.75 -1.50 13.74
C GLY A 204 -16.41 -1.82 12.40
N SER A 205 -17.71 -2.11 12.46
CA SER A 205 -18.56 -2.35 11.30
C SER A 205 -18.80 -1.10 10.45
N ARG A 206 -18.69 0.09 11.05
CA ARG A 206 -18.78 1.37 10.35
C ARG A 206 -17.42 1.80 9.81
N TRP A 207 -17.45 2.43 8.63
CA TRP A 207 -16.28 3.05 8.03
C TRP A 207 -15.77 4.18 8.92
N ILE A 208 -14.47 4.22 9.16
CA ILE A 208 -13.83 5.33 9.84
C ILE A 208 -13.50 6.39 8.80
N ARG A 209 -13.83 7.66 9.13
CA ARG A 209 -13.49 8.78 8.26
C ARG A 209 -11.97 8.94 8.25
N SER A 210 -11.39 9.12 7.06
CA SER A 210 -10.01 9.59 6.96
C SER A 210 -9.87 10.95 7.64
N CYS A 211 -8.89 11.11 8.51
CA CYS A 211 -8.61 12.37 9.17
C CYS A 211 -7.15 12.45 9.62
N LYS A 212 -6.71 13.66 9.96
CA LYS A 212 -5.43 13.87 10.64
C LYS A 212 -5.62 13.73 12.15
N CYS A 213 -4.74 13.00 12.81
CA CYS A 213 -4.76 12.80 14.25
C CYS A 213 -3.38 13.10 14.87
N ARG A 214 -3.34 13.34 16.18
CA ARG A 214 -2.12 13.47 16.98
C ARG A 214 -2.22 12.59 18.21
N LEU A 215 -1.09 11.99 18.61
CA LEU A 215 -0.99 11.30 19.89
C LEU A 215 -0.61 12.32 20.97
N GLY A 216 -1.33 12.29 22.07
CA GLY A 216 -1.01 12.99 23.30
C GLY A 216 -0.48 12.02 24.35
N ALA A 217 0.43 12.49 25.20
CA ALA A 217 0.90 11.76 26.37
C ALA A 217 0.88 12.65 27.62
N ARG A 218 0.33 12.13 28.71
CA ARG A 218 0.28 12.81 30.02
C ARG A 218 0.44 11.83 31.16
N PHE A 219 0.91 12.29 32.31
CA PHE A 219 1.02 11.43 33.48
C PHE A 219 -0.35 11.00 34.03
N VAL A 220 -0.40 9.76 34.55
CA VAL A 220 -1.55 9.26 35.31
C VAL A 220 -1.34 9.61 36.78
N GLY A 221 -1.99 10.67 37.23
CA GLY A 221 -1.89 11.16 38.61
C GLY A 221 -1.21 12.53 38.71
N LYS A 222 -1.12 13.04 39.93
CA LYS A 222 -0.44 14.32 40.22
C LYS A 222 0.93 14.01 40.82
N PHE A 223 1.94 14.74 40.35
CA PHE A 223 3.26 14.78 40.98
C PHE A 223 3.35 16.08 41.80
N ASP A 224 3.86 15.98 43.01
CA ASP A 224 3.92 17.11 43.93
C ASP A 224 4.87 18.19 43.37
N GLY A 225 4.30 19.34 42.97
CA GLY A 225 5.06 20.55 42.61
C GLY A 225 5.41 20.73 41.12
N SER A 226 5.09 19.77 40.24
CA SER A 226 5.44 19.85 38.81
C SER A 226 4.22 19.59 37.93
N SER A 227 3.67 20.65 37.30
CA SER A 227 2.73 20.49 36.19
C SER A 227 3.52 20.05 34.95
N VAL A 228 3.80 18.76 34.85
CA VAL A 228 4.50 18.21 33.68
C VAL A 228 3.62 18.44 32.47
N LYS A 229 4.20 19.13 31.48
CA LYS A 229 3.54 19.48 30.22
C LYS A 229 3.20 18.22 29.43
N GLU A 230 2.01 18.21 28.83
CA GLU A 230 1.58 17.13 27.94
C GLU A 230 2.49 17.08 26.69
N ALA A 231 2.88 15.87 26.30
CA ALA A 231 3.60 15.66 25.05
C ALA A 231 2.61 15.49 23.91
N TRP A 232 3.00 15.96 22.73
CA TRP A 232 2.22 15.79 21.51
C TRP A 232 3.11 15.35 20.36
N THR A 233 2.60 14.47 19.51
CA THR A 233 3.25 14.16 18.23
C THR A 233 2.90 15.20 17.16
N GLU A 234 3.64 15.15 16.07
CA GLU A 234 3.16 15.68 14.80
C GLU A 234 1.88 14.97 14.34
N SER A 235 1.16 15.62 13.43
CA SER A 235 -0.09 15.09 12.87
C SER A 235 0.18 13.98 11.86
N PHE A 236 -0.54 12.87 11.95
CA PHE A 236 -0.48 11.76 11.01
C PHE A 236 -1.87 11.43 10.46
N LYS A 237 -1.94 10.82 9.27
CA LYS A 237 -3.21 10.44 8.66
C LYS A 237 -3.69 9.11 9.24
N VAL A 238 -4.93 9.07 9.70
CA VAL A 238 -5.61 7.82 10.05
C VAL A 238 -6.49 7.41 8.89
N LEU A 239 -6.30 6.18 8.43
CA LEU A 239 -7.07 5.56 7.37
C LEU A 239 -7.83 4.36 7.93
N ASP A 240 -9.01 4.12 7.38
CA ASP A 240 -9.70 2.87 7.65
C ASP A 240 -8.86 1.71 7.09
N SER A 241 -8.73 0.60 7.84
CA SER A 241 -8.08 -0.63 7.37
C SER A 241 -8.59 -1.04 5.99
N ARG A 242 -9.87 -0.76 5.74
CA ARG A 242 -10.52 -1.13 4.50
C ARG A 242 -10.11 -0.27 3.30
N SER A 243 -9.42 0.83 3.52
CA SER A 243 -8.96 1.69 2.43
C SER A 243 -7.87 1.01 1.60
N GLU A 244 -6.96 0.24 2.21
CA GLU A 244 -5.83 -0.37 1.50
C GLU A 244 -6.25 -1.36 0.43
N TRP A 245 -7.07 -2.34 0.79
CA TRP A 245 -7.49 -3.37 -0.15
C TRP A 245 -8.42 -2.81 -1.22
N ASN A 246 -9.07 -1.66 -1.01
CA ASN A 246 -9.95 -0.99 -1.96
C ASN A 246 -9.26 0.07 -2.84
N LYS A 247 -7.93 0.25 -2.71
CA LYS A 247 -7.18 1.21 -3.55
C LYS A 247 -7.27 0.85 -5.02
N LYS A 248 -7.56 1.82 -5.89
CA LYS A 248 -7.44 1.60 -7.34
C LYS A 248 -5.97 1.36 -7.69
N HIS A 249 -5.71 0.49 -8.66
CA HIS A 249 -4.35 0.24 -9.14
C HIS A 249 -4.09 1.17 -10.32
N HIS A 250 -2.96 1.88 -10.29
CA HIS A 250 -2.55 2.79 -11.35
C HIS A 250 -1.07 2.51 -11.70
N PRO A 251 -0.77 1.93 -12.87
CA PRO A 251 -1.73 1.40 -13.86
C PRO A 251 -2.40 0.10 -13.38
N PRO A 252 -3.63 -0.21 -13.85
CA PRO A 252 -4.26 -1.50 -13.60
C PRO A 252 -3.54 -2.64 -14.33
N SER A 253 -3.46 -3.80 -13.68
CA SER A 253 -2.92 -5.05 -14.24
C SER A 253 -4.00 -5.86 -14.96
N LEU A 254 -3.61 -6.71 -15.92
CA LEU A 254 -4.54 -7.59 -16.65
C LEU A 254 -5.29 -8.58 -15.75
N ASP A 255 -4.65 -9.00 -14.66
CA ASP A 255 -5.24 -9.92 -13.68
C ASP A 255 -5.97 -9.22 -12.53
N ASP A 256 -6.00 -7.89 -12.52
CA ASP A 256 -6.82 -7.15 -11.57
C ASP A 256 -8.30 -7.41 -11.81
N ASP A 257 -9.09 -7.37 -10.74
CA ASP A 257 -10.54 -7.36 -10.85
C ASP A 257 -11.03 -6.11 -11.60
N VAL A 258 -12.13 -6.21 -12.33
CA VAL A 258 -12.73 -5.09 -13.08
C VAL A 258 -13.06 -3.87 -12.23
N TRP A 259 -13.32 -4.05 -10.94
CA TRP A 259 -13.57 -2.93 -10.03
C TRP A 259 -12.30 -2.13 -9.71
N ARG A 260 -11.11 -2.55 -10.13
CA ARG A 260 -9.90 -1.74 -10.07
C ARG A 260 -9.84 -0.66 -11.16
N LEU A 261 -10.62 -0.80 -12.23
CA LEU A 261 -10.73 0.21 -13.30
C LEU A 261 -11.45 1.46 -12.81
N ASP A 262 -11.14 2.60 -13.42
CA ASP A 262 -11.83 3.85 -13.12
C ASP A 262 -13.32 3.76 -13.43
N ASN A 263 -14.12 4.50 -12.67
CA ASN A 263 -15.60 4.52 -12.76
C ASN A 263 -16.33 3.22 -12.40
N ILE A 264 -15.62 2.13 -12.08
CA ILE A 264 -16.23 0.86 -11.64
C ILE A 264 -15.98 0.65 -10.14
N GLY A 265 -16.95 0.95 -9.29
CA GLY A 265 -16.83 0.72 -7.83
C GLY A 265 -16.96 -0.74 -7.42
N LYS A 266 -16.22 -1.18 -6.39
CA LYS A 266 -16.34 -2.53 -5.82
C LYS A 266 -17.75 -2.76 -5.26
N GLY A 267 -18.42 -3.81 -5.71
CA GLY A 267 -19.83 -4.10 -5.36
C GLY A 267 -20.84 -3.09 -5.91
N GLY A 268 -20.40 -2.15 -6.76
CA GLY A 268 -21.26 -1.20 -7.44
C GLY A 268 -22.10 -1.85 -8.53
N VAL A 269 -23.13 -1.15 -9.00
CA VAL A 269 -24.05 -1.66 -10.03
C VAL A 269 -23.30 -2.09 -11.32
N PRO A 270 -22.38 -1.30 -11.89
CA PRO A 270 -21.63 -1.73 -13.08
C PRO A 270 -20.78 -2.98 -12.83
N CYS A 271 -20.10 -3.03 -11.68
CA CYS A 271 -19.31 -4.18 -11.27
C CYS A 271 -20.16 -5.45 -11.18
N ASN A 272 -21.33 -5.37 -10.53
CA ASN A 272 -22.22 -6.52 -10.37
C ASN A 272 -22.79 -7.00 -11.72
N ARG A 273 -23.07 -6.10 -12.66
CA ARG A 273 -23.51 -6.47 -14.01
C ARG A 273 -22.41 -7.16 -14.81
N LEU A 274 -21.17 -6.66 -14.73
CA LEU A 274 -20.01 -7.29 -15.37
C LEU A 274 -19.78 -8.72 -14.86
N HIS A 275 -19.86 -8.92 -13.54
CA HIS A 275 -19.72 -10.25 -12.93
C HIS A 275 -20.80 -11.22 -13.41
N LYS A 276 -22.04 -10.77 -13.61
CA LYS A 276 -23.13 -11.62 -14.15
C LYS A 276 -22.85 -12.10 -15.58
N GLU A 277 -22.07 -11.35 -16.33
CA GLU A 277 -21.65 -11.67 -17.70
C GLU A 277 -20.28 -12.37 -17.74
N ASN A 278 -19.77 -12.85 -16.59
CA ASN A 278 -18.44 -13.45 -16.43
C ASN A 278 -17.26 -12.54 -16.80
N VAL A 279 -17.45 -11.22 -16.79
CA VAL A 279 -16.38 -10.24 -16.98
C VAL A 279 -15.86 -9.85 -15.60
N THR A 280 -14.85 -10.57 -15.12
CA THR A 280 -14.36 -10.44 -13.74
C THR A 280 -13.02 -9.73 -13.64
N LYS A 281 -12.15 -9.91 -14.64
CA LYS A 281 -10.81 -9.32 -14.70
C LYS A 281 -10.69 -8.24 -15.76
N VAL A 282 -9.66 -7.39 -15.63
CA VAL A 282 -9.32 -6.35 -16.60
C VAL A 282 -9.09 -6.95 -18.00
N LYS A 283 -8.44 -8.11 -18.11
CA LYS A 283 -8.26 -8.78 -19.42
C LYS A 283 -9.58 -9.21 -20.07
N ASP A 284 -10.55 -9.68 -19.28
CA ASP A 284 -11.87 -10.07 -19.79
C ASP A 284 -12.62 -8.83 -20.31
N PHE A 285 -12.49 -7.71 -19.57
CA PHE A 285 -13.05 -6.42 -19.96
C PHE A 285 -12.44 -5.91 -21.26
N LEU A 286 -11.12 -5.97 -21.41
CA LEU A 286 -10.41 -5.56 -22.63
C LEU A 286 -10.75 -6.45 -23.83
N PHE A 287 -10.90 -7.76 -23.59
CA PHE A 287 -11.33 -8.71 -24.62
C PHE A 287 -12.73 -8.37 -25.12
N LEU A 288 -13.69 -8.17 -24.21
CA LEU A 288 -15.05 -7.80 -24.59
C LEU A 288 -15.10 -6.40 -25.24
N LEU A 289 -14.29 -5.45 -24.77
CA LEU A 289 -14.15 -4.13 -25.39
C LEU A 289 -13.67 -4.24 -26.84
N SER A 290 -12.80 -5.21 -27.14
CA SER A 290 -12.24 -5.42 -28.49
C SER A 290 -13.19 -6.16 -29.43
N ILE A 291 -14.00 -7.09 -28.91
CA ILE A 291 -14.93 -7.89 -29.72
C ILE A 291 -16.29 -7.21 -29.90
N ASP A 292 -16.86 -6.67 -28.81
CA ASP A 292 -18.19 -6.07 -28.81
C ASP A 292 -18.26 -4.89 -27.82
N PRO A 293 -17.73 -3.72 -28.22
CA PRO A 293 -17.76 -2.51 -27.40
C PRO A 293 -19.19 -2.08 -27.02
N GLN A 294 -20.17 -2.28 -27.91
CA GLN A 294 -21.56 -1.87 -27.68
C GLN A 294 -22.21 -2.71 -26.57
N ARG A 295 -21.97 -4.02 -26.57
CA ARG A 295 -22.42 -4.90 -25.47
C ARG A 295 -21.77 -4.50 -24.16
N LEU A 296 -20.46 -4.24 -24.14
CA LEU A 296 -19.77 -3.82 -22.92
C LEU A 296 -20.34 -2.50 -22.37
N GLN A 297 -20.55 -1.52 -23.25
CA GLN A 297 -21.16 -0.23 -22.89
C GLN A 297 -22.53 -0.43 -22.23
N LYS A 298 -23.38 -1.31 -22.81
CA LYS A 298 -24.70 -1.65 -22.26
C LYS A 298 -24.61 -2.32 -20.88
N ILE A 299 -23.65 -3.23 -20.68
CA ILE A 299 -23.43 -3.91 -19.40
C ILE A 299 -23.01 -2.90 -18.32
N VAL A 300 -22.01 -2.07 -18.60
CA VAL A 300 -21.55 -1.03 -17.67
C VAL A 300 -22.65 0.00 -17.40
N GLY A 301 -23.53 0.24 -18.38
CA GLY A 301 -24.59 1.24 -18.31
C GLY A 301 -24.06 2.66 -18.44
N ALA A 302 -22.95 2.84 -19.16
CA ALA A 302 -22.41 4.15 -19.48
C ALA A 302 -23.15 4.73 -20.69
N GLY A 303 -23.74 5.92 -20.54
CA GLY A 303 -24.30 6.65 -21.70
C GLY A 303 -23.19 7.07 -22.67
N ASP A 304 -23.54 7.34 -23.93
CA ASP A 304 -22.58 7.64 -25.02
C ASP A 304 -21.57 8.74 -24.68
N LYS A 305 -21.99 9.74 -23.89
CA LYS A 305 -21.14 10.85 -23.44
C LYS A 305 -20.05 10.41 -22.45
N ASN A 306 -20.33 9.42 -21.60
CA ASN A 306 -19.38 8.92 -20.60
C ASN A 306 -18.48 7.81 -21.16
N TRP A 307 -18.94 7.12 -22.22
CA TRP A 307 -18.19 6.04 -22.86
C TRP A 307 -17.05 6.56 -23.76
N ASN A 308 -17.25 7.71 -24.40
CA ASN A 308 -16.30 8.34 -25.32
C ASN A 308 -15.50 9.49 -24.69
N ALA A 309 -15.59 9.68 -23.37
CA ALA A 309 -14.80 10.70 -22.69
C ALA A 309 -13.33 10.24 -22.66
N GLN A 310 -12.46 10.98 -23.35
CA GLN A 310 -11.00 10.81 -23.34
C GLN A 310 -10.38 11.32 -22.05
#